data_AF-A0A6V7K1G3-F1
#
_entry.id   AF-A0A6V7K1G3-F1
#
_cell.length_a   1.000
_cell.length_b   1.000
_cell.length_c   1.000
_cell.angle_alpha   90.00
_cell.angle_beta   90.00
_cell.angle_gamma   90.00
#
_symmetry.space_group_name_H-M   'P 1'
#
loop_
_entity.id
_entity.type
_entity.pdbx_description
1 polymer ?
#
loop_
_entity_poly.entity_id
_entity_poly.type
_entity_poly.pdbx_seq_one_letter_code
_entity_poly.pdbx_strand_id
1 'polypeptide(L)' 'TYSGLFCVVVNPYKRLPIYTEKIMERYKGIKRHEVPPHVFAITDTAYRSMLQ' A
#
# COMPACT_ATOMS: atom_id res chain seq x y z
N THR A 1 -3.16 -2.40 8.14
CA THR A 1 -2.58 -3.66 8.67
C THR A 1 -2.98 -4.81 7.79
N TYR A 2 -2.10 -5.78 7.51
CA TYR A 2 -2.49 -6.98 6.76
C TYR A 2 -3.13 -8.02 7.68
N SER A 3 -4.19 -8.67 7.19
CA SER A 3 -4.87 -9.80 7.81
C SER A 3 -4.96 -10.91 6.76
N GLY A 4 -3.84 -11.60 6.55
CA GLY A 4 -3.69 -12.61 5.50
C GLY A 4 -3.82 -12.03 4.10
N LEU A 5 -4.93 -12.33 3.43
CA LEU A 5 -5.22 -11.86 2.07
C LEU A 5 -5.80 -10.43 2.04
N PHE A 6 -6.30 -9.94 3.17
CA PHE A 6 -6.99 -8.66 3.25
C PHE A 6 -6.13 -7.59 3.90
N CYS A 7 -6.41 -6.32 3.61
CA CYS A 7 -5.86 -5.19 4.35
C CYS A 7 -6.96 -4.52 5.15
N VAL A 8 -6.75 -4.40 6.45
CA VAL A 8 -7.62 -3.66 7.36
C VAL A 8 -7.11 -2.22 7.47
N VAL A 9 -7.98 -1.26 7.16
CA VAL A 9 -7.73 0.18 7.28
C VAL A 9 -8.72 0.77 8.26
N VAL A 10 -8.20 1.46 9.28
CA VAL A 10 -9.02 2.13 10.31
C VAL A 10 -8.95 3.63 10.07
N ASN A 11 -10.09 4.32 10.17
CA ASN A 11 -10.14 5.77 10.01
C ASN A 11 -9.30 6.46 11.10
N PRO A 12 -8.26 7.24 10.75
CA PRO A 12 -7.41 7.90 11.74
C PRO A 12 -8.03 9.17 12.34
N TYR A 13 -9.12 9.70 11.75
CA TYR A 13 -9.71 11.00 12.10
C TYR A 13 -8.71 12.18 12.12
N LYS A 14 -7.54 12.02 11.50
CA LYS A 14 -6.50 13.05 11.34
C LYS A 14 -5.77 12.87 10.02
N ARG A 15 -5.23 13.96 9.48
CA ARG A 15 -4.37 13.91 8.29
C ARG A 15 -3.02 13.34 8.69
N LEU A 16 -2.69 12.17 8.15
CA LEU A 16 -1.40 11.53 8.33
C LEU A 16 -0.47 11.91 7.17
N PRO A 17 0.83 12.19 7.40
CA PRO A 17 1.80 12.51 6.36
C PRO A 17 2.29 11.27 5.60
N ILE A 18 1.37 10.35 5.28
CA ILE A 18 1.66 9.06 4.61
C ILE A 18 1.28 9.04 3.13
N TYR A 19 0.58 10.08 2.66
CA TYR A 19 0.15 10.24 1.27
C TYR A 19 0.95 11.34 0.60
N THR A 20 2.20 11.03 0.24
CA THR A 20 3.09 11.94 -0.51
C THR A 20 3.68 11.21 -1.70
N GLU A 21 4.10 11.95 -2.74
CA GLU A 21 4.73 11.36 -3.93
C GLU A 21 5.99 10.55 -3.57
N LYS A 22 6.80 11.06 -2.64
CA LYS A 22 7.96 10.34 -2.11
C LYS A 22 7.60 8.97 -1.54
N ILE A 23 6.45 8.88 -0.85
CA ILE A 23 5.98 7.62 -0.30
C ILE A 23 5.43 6.74 -1.42
N MET A 24 4.66 7.29 -2.36
CA MET A 24 4.14 6.54 -3.51
C MET A 24 5.25 5.85 -4.30
N GLU A 25 6.33 6.57 -4.64
CA GLU A 25 7.48 6.00 -5.36
C GLU A 25 8.19 4.89 -4.57
N ARG A 26 8.17 4.95 -3.24
CA ARG A 26 8.73 3.87 -2.39
C ARG A 26 7.94 2.56 -2.52
N TYR A 27 6.64 2.61 -2.79
CA TYR A 27 5.79 1.42 -2.90
C TYR A 27 5.71 0.87 -4.32
N LYS A 28 6.03 1.68 -5.31
CA LYS A 28 6.01 1.29 -6.72
C LYS A 28 7.06 0.22 -6.99
N GLY A 29 6.64 -0.89 -7.57
CA GLY A 29 7.58 -1.92 -7.96
C GLY A 29 8.04 -2.85 -6.81
N ILE A 30 7.61 -2.63 -5.57
CA ILE A 30 8.09 -3.37 -4.41
C ILE A 30 7.09 -4.45 -3.98
N LYS A 31 7.58 -5.60 -3.52
CA LYS A 31 6.70 -6.69 -3.07
C LYS A 31 6.06 -6.34 -1.74
N ARG A 32 4.81 -6.75 -1.52
CA ARG A 32 4.01 -6.43 -0.32
C ARG A 32 4.65 -6.77 1.03
N HIS A 33 5.62 -7.70 1.07
CA HIS A 33 6.28 -8.14 2.31
C HIS A 33 7.55 -7.34 2.62
N GLU A 34 8.06 -6.58 1.66
CA GLU A 34 9.27 -5.75 1.79
C GLU A 34 8.94 -4.33 2.29
N VAL A 35 7.66 -3.99 2.34
CA VAL A 35 7.15 -2.68 2.73
C VAL A 35 6.05 -2.81 3.80
N PRO A 36 5.90 -1.80 4.68
CA PRO A 36 4.85 -1.85 5.68
C PRO A 36 3.46 -1.77 5.03
N PRO A 37 2.40 -2.24 5.73
CA PRO A 37 1.05 -2.28 5.17
C PRO A 37 0.56 -0.88 4.80
N HIS A 38 0.30 -0.67 3.51
CA HIS A 38 -0.19 0.61 2.98
C HIS A 38 -1.09 0.38 1.76
N VAL A 39 -1.97 1.35 1.48
CA VAL A 39 -2.88 1.29 0.32
C VAL A 39 -2.08 1.20 -0.99
N PHE A 40 -0.99 1.97 -1.12
CA PHE A 40 -0.13 1.94 -2.31
C PHE A 40 0.45 0.55 -2.63
N ALA A 41 0.80 -0.25 -1.62
CA ALA A 41 1.27 -1.61 -1.85
C ALA A 41 0.18 -2.52 -2.47
N ILE A 42 -1.08 -2.31 -2.08
CA ILE A 42 -2.23 -3.05 -2.61
C ILE A 42 -2.48 -2.64 -4.05
N THR A 43 -2.44 -1.34 -4.34
CA THR A 43 -2.63 -0.79 -5.68
C THR A 43 -1.55 -1.28 -6.65
N ASP A 44 -0.27 -1.27 -6.25
CA ASP A 44 0.83 -1.79 -7.07
C ASP A 44 0.66 -3.29 -7.36
N THR A 45 0.29 -4.06 -6.35
CA THR A 45 0.03 -5.51 -6.49
C THR A 45 -1.14 -5.77 -7.45
N ALA A 46 -2.24 -5.02 -7.32
CA ALA A 46 -3.41 -5.15 -8.18
C ALA A 46 -3.09 -4.76 -9.63
N TYR A 47 -2.34 -3.66 -9.82
CA TYR A 47 -1.92 -3.22 -11.15
C TYR A 47 -1.04 -4.26 -11.85
N ARG A 48 -0.06 -4.82 -11.13
CA ARG A 48 0.80 -5.90 -11.66
C ARG A 48 0.01 -7.15 -11.99
N SER A 49 -0.94 -7.54 -11.13
CA SER A 49 -1.81 -8.69 -11.36
C SER A 49 -2.74 -8.51 -12.58
N MET A 50 -3.05 -7.27 -12.97
CA MET A 50 -3.85 -6.97 -14.15
C MET A 50 -3.03 -7.07 -15.45
N LEU A 51 -1.74 -6.75 -15.39
CA LEU A 51 -0.82 -6.81 -16.54
C LEU A 51 -0.19 -8.19 -16.75
N GLN A 52 -0.43 -9.12 -15.83
CA GLN A 52 0.07 -10.49 -15.85
C GLN A 52 -0.91 -11.40 -16.58
#